data_AF-A0A7X7RQK1-F1
#
_entry.id   AF-A0A7X7RQK1-F1
#
_cell.length_a   1.000
_cell.length_b   1.000
_cell.length_c   1.000
_cell.angle_alpha   90.00
_cell.angle_beta   90.00
_cell.angle_gamma   90.00
#
_symmetry.space_group_name_H-M   'P 1'
#
loop_
_entity.id
_entity.type
_entity.pdbx_description
1 polymer ?
#
loop_
_entity_poly.entity_id
_entity_poly.type
_entity_poly.pdbx_seq_one_letter_code
_entity_poly.pdbx_strand_id
1 'polypeptide(L)'
;LYFPALIWEISRKIKAPKDETDYTTYSKLFGYKKATRFVLLMTLIDIVTNIILVYNLNKISILLLVLLVSWMTYQFVAFMKNPERCRLVDKVERYTYLQEGTMVLTVAVYLLMGKI
;
A
#
# COMPACT_ATOMS: atom_id res chain seq x y z
N LEU A 1 8.77 8.16 1.95
CA LEU A 1 7.95 9.22 1.31
C LEU A 1 7.70 9.05 -0.21
N TYR A 2 8.69 8.78 -1.06
CA TYR A 2 8.44 8.74 -2.53
C TYR A 2 7.56 7.56 -3.00
N PHE A 3 7.74 6.36 -2.44
CA PHE A 3 6.95 5.19 -2.83
C PHE A 3 5.47 5.28 -2.42
N PRO A 4 5.11 5.67 -1.17
CA PRO A 4 3.71 5.87 -0.80
C PRO A 4 2.99 6.90 -1.67
N ALA A 5 3.64 8.02 -1.99
CA ALA A 5 3.06 9.05 -2.86
C ALA A 5 2.82 8.54 -4.28
N LEU A 6 3.74 7.75 -4.82
CA LEU A 6 3.60 7.12 -6.15
C LEU A 6 2.50 6.05 -6.16
N ILE A 7 2.44 5.20 -5.13
CA ILE A 7 1.37 4.21 -4.95
C ILE A 7 0.02 4.90 -4.90
N TRP A 8 -0.11 6.00 -4.15
CA TRP A 8 -1.32 6.80 -4.06
C TRP A 8 -1.69 7.46 -5.41
N GLU A 9 -0.73 8.09 -6.09
CA GLU A 9 -0.93 8.80 -7.36
C GLU A 9 -1.32 7.87 -8.51
N ILE A 10 -0.84 6.63 -8.51
CA ILE A 10 -1.26 5.61 -9.47
C ILE A 10 -2.63 5.04 -9.06
N SER A 11 -2.84 4.76 -7.78
CA SER A 11 -4.10 4.19 -7.28
C SER A 11 -5.29 5.09 -7.52
N ARG A 12 -5.15 6.42 -7.36
CA ARG A 12 -6.20 7.41 -7.69
C ARG A 12 -6.60 7.42 -9.16
N LYS A 13 -5.73 6.93 -10.05
CA LYS A 13 -5.98 6.82 -11.49
C LYS A 13 -6.51 5.45 -11.88
N ILE A 14 -6.57 4.48 -10.96
CA ILE A 14 -7.22 3.19 -11.16
C ILE A 14 -8.70 3.32 -10.83
N LYS A 15 -9.54 3.27 -11.85
CA LYS A 15 -11.00 3.28 -11.71
C LYS A 15 -11.62 1.93 -12.05
N ALA A 16 -12.81 1.69 -11.54
CA ALA A 16 -13.63 0.56 -11.97
C ALA A 16 -14.05 0.77 -13.45
N PRO A 17 -14.22 -0.30 -14.24
CA PRO A 17 -14.58 -0.19 -15.67
C PRO A 17 -15.83 0.64 -15.96
N LYS A 18 -16.80 0.68 -15.03
CA LYS A 18 -18.04 1.48 -15.14
C LYS A 18 -17.83 2.98 -14.88
N ASP A 19 -16.77 3.35 -14.17
CA ASP A 19 -16.41 4.73 -13.83
C ASP A 19 -15.36 5.31 -14.81
N GLU A 20 -15.01 4.56 -15.86
CA GLU A 20 -14.12 5.04 -16.93
C GLU A 20 -14.87 6.05 -17.81
N THR A 21 -14.58 7.33 -17.62
CA THR A 21 -14.97 8.42 -18.52
C THR A 21 -14.07 8.45 -19.77
N ASP A 22 -14.46 9.16 -20.84
CA ASP A 22 -13.73 9.19 -22.12
C ASP A 22 -12.27 9.66 -22.07
N TYR A 23 -11.86 10.31 -20.97
CA TYR A 23 -10.48 10.68 -20.72
C TYR A 23 -9.56 9.46 -20.51
N THR A 24 -8.45 9.45 -21.23
CA THR A 24 -7.39 8.43 -21.24
C THR A 24 -6.76 8.20 -19.86
N THR A 25 -7.31 7.30 -19.06
CA THR A 25 -6.66 6.78 -17.84
C THR A 25 -5.74 5.60 -18.17
N TYR A 26 -4.66 5.40 -17.39
CA TYR A 26 -3.76 4.24 -17.52
C TYR A 26 -4.49 2.88 -17.49
N SER A 27 -5.66 2.82 -16.85
CA SER A 27 -6.58 1.69 -16.86
C SER A 27 -7.16 1.36 -18.23
N LYS A 28 -7.33 2.35 -19.13
CA LYS A 28 -7.80 2.18 -20.52
C LYS A 28 -6.67 1.63 -21.42
N LEU A 29 -5.41 1.98 -21.13
CA LEU A 29 -4.22 1.50 -21.86
C LEU A 29 -3.74 0.10 -21.43
N PHE A 30 -3.81 -0.24 -20.13
CA PHE A 30 -3.29 -1.50 -19.59
C PHE A 30 -4.34 -2.45 -18.99
N GLY A 31 -5.55 -1.98 -18.71
CA GLY A 31 -6.59 -2.70 -17.97
C GLY A 31 -6.43 -2.57 -16.45
N TYR A 32 -7.55 -2.39 -15.74
CA TYR A 32 -7.57 -2.20 -14.27
C TYR A 32 -6.81 -3.28 -13.49
N LYS A 33 -6.85 -4.55 -13.96
CA LYS A 33 -6.11 -5.66 -13.32
C LYS A 33 -4.59 -5.50 -13.41
N LYS A 34 -4.05 -5.08 -14.56
CA LYS A 34 -2.59 -4.92 -14.73
C LYS A 34 -2.08 -3.72 -13.93
N ALA A 35 -2.82 -2.61 -13.95
CA ALA A 35 -2.49 -1.43 -13.15
C ALA A 35 -2.51 -1.75 -11.65
N THR A 36 -3.52 -2.50 -11.18
CA THR A 36 -3.61 -2.93 -9.77
C THR A 36 -2.45 -3.85 -9.38
N ARG A 37 -2.05 -4.79 -10.26
CA ARG A 37 -0.87 -5.65 -10.03
C ARG A 37 0.43 -4.85 -9.93
N PHE A 38 0.59 -3.82 -10.76
CA PHE A 38 1.75 -2.94 -10.69
C PHE A 38 1.85 -2.26 -9.33
N VAL A 39 0.76 -1.64 -8.86
CA VAL A 39 0.70 -1.00 -7.54
C VAL A 39 0.95 -2.00 -6.41
N LEU A 40 0.42 -3.22 -6.51
CA LEU A 40 0.70 -4.30 -5.55
C LEU A 40 2.20 -4.60 -5.48
N LEU A 41 2.88 -4.76 -6.63
CA LEU A 41 4.34 -5.00 -6.66
C LEU A 41 5.11 -3.84 -6.01
N MET A 42 4.73 -2.59 -6.29
CA MET A 42 5.36 -1.43 -5.65
C MET A 42 5.15 -1.45 -4.14
N THR A 43 3.96 -1.81 -3.67
CA THR A 43 3.65 -1.92 -2.24
C THR A 43 4.48 -3.00 -1.56
N LEU A 44 4.69 -4.14 -2.24
CA LEU A 44 5.53 -5.23 -1.73
C LEU A 44 7.01 -4.82 -1.66
N ILE A 45 7.52 -4.10 -2.66
CA ILE A 45 8.90 -3.59 -2.64
C ILE A 45 9.06 -2.58 -1.49
N ASP A 46 8.13 -1.64 -1.34
CA ASP A 46 8.16 -0.64 -0.29
C ASP A 46 8.15 -1.28 1.11
N ILE A 47 7.27 -2.26 1.36
CA ILE A 47 7.23 -2.90 2.68
C ILE A 47 8.51 -3.70 2.97
N VAL A 48 9.11 -4.34 1.95
CA VAL A 48 10.35 -5.09 2.13
C VAL A 48 11.48 -4.15 2.56
N THR A 49 11.59 -2.98 1.91
CA THR A 49 12.57 -1.96 2.32
C THR A 49 12.30 -1.48 3.75
N ASN A 50 11.04 -1.24 4.12
CA ASN A 50 10.68 -0.85 5.48
C ASN A 50 10.99 -1.93 6.52
N ILE A 51 10.72 -3.21 6.23
CA ILE A 51 11.03 -4.34 7.11
C ILE A 51 12.54 -4.45 7.32
N ILE A 52 13.35 -4.34 6.27
CA ILE A 52 14.82 -4.34 6.38
C ILE A 52 15.29 -3.21 7.29
N LEU A 53 14.69 -2.01 7.16
CA LEU A 53 15.02 -0.87 7.99
C LEU A 53 14.72 -1.14 9.47
N VAL A 54 13.51 -1.63 9.80
CA VAL A 54 13.09 -1.87 11.19
C VAL A 54 13.59 -3.19 11.78
N TYR A 55 14.19 -4.07 10.97
CA TYR A 55 14.68 -5.39 11.38
C TYR A 55 15.61 -5.31 12.60
N ASN A 56 16.44 -4.28 12.64
CA ASN A 56 17.39 -4.05 13.72
C ASN A 56 16.86 -3.16 14.84
N LEU A 57 15.68 -2.56 14.71
CA LEU A 57 15.08 -1.68 15.73
C LEU A 57 14.05 -2.40 16.59
N ASN A 58 13.03 -2.99 15.96
CA ASN A 58 11.89 -3.58 16.65
C ASN A 58 11.27 -4.76 15.91
N LYS A 59 11.39 -5.97 16.46
CA LYS A 59 10.80 -7.19 15.86
C LYS A 59 9.27 -7.21 15.89
N ILE A 60 8.65 -6.55 16.87
CA ILE A 60 7.18 -6.45 16.99
C ILE A 60 6.63 -5.62 15.83
N SER A 61 7.32 -4.53 15.47
CA SER A 61 6.95 -3.70 14.32
C SER A 61 6.97 -4.47 13.01
N ILE A 62 7.90 -5.42 12.83
CA ILE A 62 7.92 -6.29 11.65
C ILE A 62 6.62 -7.08 11.56
N LEU A 63 6.15 -7.69 12.66
CA LEU A 63 4.91 -8.45 12.68
C LEU A 63 3.72 -7.55 12.27
N LEU A 64 3.67 -6.32 12.79
CA LEU A 64 2.60 -5.38 12.47
C LEU A 64 2.63 -4.94 10.99
N LEU A 65 3.82 -4.68 10.44
CA LEU A 65 4.00 -4.38 9.01
C LEU A 65 3.58 -5.55 8.11
N VAL A 66 3.89 -6.80 8.50
CA VAL A 66 3.47 -8.01 7.78
C VAL A 66 1.94 -8.15 7.77
N LEU A 67 1.27 -7.85 8.90
CA LEU A 67 -0.19 -7.87 8.98
C LEU A 67 -0.81 -6.79 8.09
N LEU A 68 -0.26 -5.57 8.12
CA LEU A 68 -0.73 -4.46 7.29
C LEU A 68 -0.61 -4.76 5.79
N VAL A 69 0.54 -5.26 5.32
CA VAL A 69 0.71 -5.58 3.90
C VAL A 69 -0.13 -6.78 3.47
N SER A 70 -0.33 -7.77 4.35
CA SER A 70 -1.21 -8.91 4.06
C SER A 70 -2.66 -8.45 3.87
N TRP A 71 -3.14 -7.56 4.75
CA TRP A 71 -4.45 -6.92 4.61
C TRP A 71 -4.56 -6.14 3.31
N MET A 72 -3.55 -5.32 2.98
CA MET A 72 -3.56 -4.52 1.76
C MET A 72 -3.52 -5.38 0.49
N THR A 73 -2.73 -6.45 0.50
CA THR A 73 -2.68 -7.45 -0.56
C THR A 73 -4.05 -8.10 -0.78
N TYR A 74 -4.77 -8.44 0.30
CA TYR A 74 -6.13 -8.93 0.19
C TYR A 74 -7.06 -7.92 -0.48
N GLN A 75 -6.97 -6.62 -0.14
CA GLN A 75 -7.77 -5.57 -0.77
C GLN A 75 -7.46 -5.43 -2.27
N PHE A 76 -6.18 -5.48 -2.67
CA PHE A 76 -5.78 -5.49 -4.08
C PHE A 76 -6.37 -6.69 -4.83
N VAL A 77 -6.29 -7.89 -4.25
CA VAL A 77 -6.85 -9.11 -4.86
C VAL A 77 -8.38 -9.04 -4.95
N ALA A 78 -9.05 -8.53 -3.91
CA ALA A 78 -10.49 -8.34 -3.90
C ALA A 78 -10.93 -7.34 -5.00
N PHE A 79 -10.20 -6.24 -5.17
CA PHE A 79 -10.45 -5.26 -6.23
C PHE A 79 -10.23 -5.84 -7.63
N MET A 80 -9.18 -6.64 -7.83
CA MET A 80 -8.94 -7.32 -9.11
C MET A 80 -10.06 -8.30 -9.49
N LYS A 81 -10.69 -8.95 -8.50
CA LYS A 81 -11.84 -9.84 -8.70
C LYS A 81 -13.13 -9.04 -8.96
N ASN A 82 -13.44 -8.10 -8.07
CA ASN A 82 -14.67 -7.30 -8.11
C ASN A 82 -14.35 -5.80 -7.88
N PRO A 83 -14.10 -5.03 -8.95
CA PRO A 83 -13.67 -3.62 -8.83
C PRO A 83 -14.76 -2.68 -8.28
N GLU A 84 -16.03 -3.11 -8.29
CA GLU A 84 -17.17 -2.31 -7.76
C GLU A 84 -17.31 -2.41 -6.24
N ARG A 85 -16.64 -3.37 -5.60
CA ARG A 85 -16.85 -3.65 -4.18
C ARG A 85 -16.18 -2.63 -3.26
N CYS A 86 -15.10 -2.00 -3.71
CA CYS A 86 -14.28 -1.09 -2.93
C CYS A 86 -13.64 -0.03 -3.83
N ARG A 87 -13.55 1.22 -3.34
CA ARG A 87 -12.64 2.21 -3.91
C ARG A 87 -11.21 1.91 -3.46
N LEU A 88 -10.33 1.64 -4.42
CA LEU A 88 -8.95 1.24 -4.12
C LEU A 88 -8.17 2.34 -3.39
N VAL A 89 -8.37 3.60 -3.80
CA VAL A 89 -7.72 4.80 -3.25
C VAL A 89 -7.92 4.90 -1.74
N ASP A 90 -9.17 4.82 -1.27
CA ASP A 90 -9.51 4.94 0.14
C ASP A 90 -8.81 3.87 1.00
N LYS A 91 -8.59 2.67 0.45
CA LYS A 91 -7.87 1.59 1.13
C LYS A 91 -6.36 1.86 1.15
N VAL A 92 -5.81 2.34 0.04
CA VAL A 92 -4.40 2.72 -0.08
C VAL A 92 -4.06 3.84 0.91
N GLU A 93 -4.89 4.89 0.98
CA GLU A 93 -4.69 6.00 1.91
C GLU A 93 -4.65 5.54 3.37
N ARG A 94 -5.63 4.73 3.79
CA ARG A 94 -5.66 4.15 5.15
C ARG A 94 -4.42 3.30 5.43
N TYR A 95 -4.02 2.48 4.46
CA TYR A 95 -2.81 1.67 4.59
C TYR A 95 -1.56 2.56 4.76
N THR A 96 -1.41 3.60 3.94
CA THR A 96 -0.29 4.54 4.04
C THR A 96 -0.24 5.22 5.40
N TYR A 97 -1.37 5.71 5.92
CA TYR A 97 -1.41 6.32 7.25
C TYR A 97 -1.03 5.33 8.36
N LEU A 98 -1.54 4.10 8.31
CA LEU A 98 -1.21 3.06 9.30
C LEU A 98 0.26 2.64 9.23
N GLN A 99 0.80 2.49 8.02
CA GLN A 99 2.20 2.13 7.81
C GLN A 99 3.13 3.25 8.32
N GLU A 100 2.98 4.48 7.83
CA GLU A 100 3.82 5.61 8.24
C GLU A 100 3.69 5.87 9.74
N GLY A 101 2.48 5.77 10.29
CA GLY A 101 2.26 5.85 11.75
C GLY A 101 3.00 4.75 12.51
N THR A 102 3.01 3.52 12.01
CA THR A 102 3.78 2.41 12.59
C THR A 102 5.27 2.70 12.54
N MET A 103 5.78 3.24 11.44
CA MET A 103 7.20 3.58 11.28
C MET A 103 7.63 4.65 12.30
N VAL A 104 6.86 5.74 12.41
CA VAL A 104 7.13 6.81 13.38
C VAL A 104 7.09 6.28 14.82
N LEU A 105 6.06 5.48 15.15
CA LEU A 105 5.93 4.89 16.48
C LEU A 105 7.08 3.92 16.80
N THR A 106 7.54 3.16 15.81
CA THR A 106 8.67 2.23 15.95
C THR A 106 9.95 2.99 16.30
N VAL A 107 10.24 4.08 15.59
CA VAL A 107 11.40 4.92 15.86
C VAL A 107 11.28 5.59 17.22
N ALA A 108 10.10 6.11 17.58
CA ALA A 108 9.86 6.74 18.87
C ALA A 108 10.08 5.76 20.04
N VAL A 109 9.53 4.54 19.95
CA VAL A 109 9.74 3.48 20.95
C VAL A 109 11.22 3.10 21.05
N TYR A 110 11.91 2.97 19.92
CA TYR A 110 13.34 2.67 19.90
C TYR A 110 14.17 3.75 20.61
N LEU A 111 13.84 5.03 20.40
CA LEU A 111 14.53 6.13 21.07
C LEU A 111 14.28 6.18 22.59
N LEU A 112 13.10 5.76 23.04
CA LEU A 112 12.72 5.78 24.47
C LEU A 112 13.17 4.54 25.25
N MET A 113 13.09 3.36 24.64
CA MET A 113 13.30 2.07 25.31
C MET A 113 14.53 1.31 24.79
N GLY A 114 15.19 1.80 23.75
CA GLY A 114 16.27 1.09 23.07
C GLY A 114 15.74 0.00 22.13
N LYS A 115 16.62 -0.94 21.76
CA LYS A 115 16.31 -2.04 20.84
C LYS A 115 15.42 -3.10 21.52
N ILE A 116 14.34 -3.51 20.84
CA ILE A 116 13.36 -4.52 21.31
C ILE A 116 13.23 -5.64 20.27
#